data_AF-A0A0Q4JPV4-F1
#
_entry.id   AF-A0A0Q4JPV4-F1
#
_cell.length_a   1.000
_cell.length_b   1.000
_cell.length_c   1.000
_cell.angle_alpha   90.00
_cell.angle_beta   90.00
_cell.angle_gamma   90.00
#
_symmetry.space_group_name_H-M   'P 1'
#
loop_
_entity.id
_entity.type
_entity.pdbx_description
1 polymer ?
#
loop_
_entity_poly.entity_id
_entity_poly.type
_entity_poly.pdbx_seq_one_letter_code
_entity_poly.pdbx_strand_id
1 'polypeptide(L)'
;MPDRLALPIWTLVAPGLGLVAILVGLAKMGALGTAAAVIVLIGSVLAAVHHAEVIAHKVGEPFGTLVLAIAVTVIEVSLIVSLMLSNAGDATTLARDTVFAAIMIILNFIIGLCLLAGAVRHHEQRFTLKGMTAALGVLAAMAVLSLILPNYTSSTSGPTYAASQLMFVAVVSLILYGTFVLVQTVRHRDYFLPSTDDKDDHAAPPSRRATGIAFAALLVALVSVVLLAKTLSPTIEAAVLGAGLPLTVVGVVIAALVLAPESLAAYKSARRNRLQTSLNLALGSALATIGLTIPSVAIVSLVLDLPIALGIDAKSMTLLALSLFVATLSLGTGRTTVLQGVVHLVIFAAYLFTTVVP
;
A
#
# COMPACT_ATOMS: atom_id res chain seq x y z
N MET A 1 -15.71 16.53 -28.72
CA MET A 1 -16.00 15.97 -27.39
C MET A 1 -14.89 16.43 -26.46
N PRO A 2 -15.17 17.03 -25.30
CA PRO A 2 -14.14 17.69 -24.50
C PRO A 2 -13.16 16.64 -23.93
N ASP A 3 -11.87 16.96 -24.01
CA ASP A 3 -10.73 16.19 -23.50
C ASP A 3 -10.99 15.63 -22.10
N ARG A 4 -11.28 14.34 -21.99
CA ARG A 4 -11.67 13.67 -20.74
C ARG A 4 -10.52 13.37 -19.77
N LEU A 5 -9.42 14.13 -19.83
CA LEU A 5 -8.46 14.28 -18.74
C LEU A 5 -7.83 15.69 -18.81
N ALA A 6 -8.64 16.73 -18.68
CA ALA A 6 -8.13 18.00 -18.19
C ALA A 6 -7.65 17.76 -16.76
N LEU A 7 -6.32 17.79 -16.55
CA LEU A 7 -5.72 17.64 -15.22
C LEU A 7 -6.41 18.63 -14.27
N PRO A 8 -7.12 18.17 -13.23
CA PRO A 8 -7.83 19.07 -12.34
C PRO A 8 -6.83 20.04 -11.70
N ILE A 9 -7.16 21.33 -11.64
CA ILE A 9 -6.21 22.35 -11.15
C ILE A 9 -5.70 22.02 -9.74
N TRP A 10 -6.55 21.41 -8.89
CA TRP A 10 -6.17 21.01 -7.54
C TRP A 10 -5.01 20.00 -7.51
N THR A 11 -4.87 19.13 -8.51
CA THR A 11 -3.78 18.13 -8.57
C THR A 11 -2.44 18.75 -8.93
N LEU A 12 -2.44 19.94 -9.53
CA LEU A 12 -1.24 20.72 -9.80
C LEU A 12 -0.91 21.64 -8.61
N VAL A 13 -1.94 22.22 -7.99
CA VAL A 13 -1.78 23.17 -6.89
C VAL A 13 -1.37 22.47 -5.59
N ALA A 14 -1.94 21.31 -5.25
CA ALA A 14 -1.67 20.65 -3.97
C ALA A 14 -0.18 20.31 -3.75
N PRO A 15 0.55 19.70 -4.71
CA PRO A 15 1.99 19.51 -4.61
C PRO A 15 2.77 20.83 -4.42
N GLY A 16 2.40 21.88 -5.15
CA GLY A 16 3.04 23.19 -5.04
C GLY A 16 2.81 23.83 -3.67
N LEU A 17 1.59 23.74 -3.13
CA LEU A 17 1.29 24.16 -1.77
C LEU A 17 2.10 23.38 -0.73
N GLY A 18 2.38 22.10 -0.98
CA GLY A 18 3.24 21.32 -0.10
C GLY A 18 4.68 21.84 -0.04
N LEU A 19 5.25 22.20 -1.20
CA LEU A 19 6.56 22.85 -1.24
C LEU A 19 6.56 24.21 -0.52
N VAL A 20 5.51 25.02 -0.72
CA VAL A 20 5.36 26.30 0.01
C VAL A 20 5.22 26.07 1.51
N ALA A 21 4.43 25.09 1.94
CA ALA A 21 4.26 24.73 3.34
C ALA A 21 5.58 24.33 4.01
N ILE A 22 6.46 23.65 3.28
CA ILE A 22 7.82 23.34 3.75
C ILE A 22 8.66 24.60 3.88
N LEU A 23 8.67 25.47 2.86
CA LEU A 23 9.46 26.71 2.85
C LEU A 23 9.08 27.67 3.98
N VAL A 24 7.79 27.79 4.28
CA VAL A 24 7.29 28.63 5.37
C VAL A 24 7.42 27.94 6.74
N GLY A 25 7.81 26.67 6.77
CA GLY A 25 7.92 25.90 8.02
C GLY A 25 6.56 25.66 8.68
N LEU A 26 5.51 25.47 7.88
CA LEU A 26 4.12 25.38 8.34
C LEU A 26 3.93 24.36 9.46
N ALA A 27 4.56 23.20 9.35
CA ALA A 27 4.50 22.14 10.36
C ALA A 27 5.04 22.55 11.74
N LYS A 28 5.90 23.59 11.81
CA LYS A 28 6.49 24.12 13.03
C LYS A 28 5.66 25.24 13.67
N MET A 29 4.60 25.70 13.02
CA MET A 29 3.75 26.82 13.48
C MET A 29 2.68 26.39 14.50
N GLY A 30 3.01 25.43 15.38
CA GLY A 30 2.10 24.85 16.36
C GLY A 30 1.02 23.93 15.74
N ALA A 31 0.03 23.53 16.55
CA ALA A 31 -0.93 22.48 16.21
C ALA A 31 -1.76 22.76 14.94
N LEU A 32 -2.19 24.02 14.73
CA LEU A 32 -2.92 24.41 13.53
C LEU A 32 -2.04 24.31 12.27
N GLY A 33 -0.77 24.70 12.38
CA GLY A 33 0.20 24.57 11.29
C GLY A 33 0.48 23.12 10.95
N THR A 34 0.66 22.26 11.96
CA THR A 34 0.80 20.81 11.77
C THR A 34 -0.43 20.20 11.10
N ALA A 35 -1.64 20.51 11.57
CA ALA A 35 -2.88 20.00 10.98
C ALA A 35 -3.04 20.43 9.52
N ALA A 36 -2.73 21.70 9.21
CA ALA A 36 -2.73 22.19 7.83
C ALA A 36 -1.69 21.45 6.96
N ALA A 37 -0.49 21.23 7.48
CA ALA A 37 0.56 20.48 6.77
C ALA A 37 0.15 19.02 6.49
N VAL A 38 -0.56 18.36 7.42
CA VAL A 38 -1.12 17.01 7.21
C VAL A 38 -2.17 17.01 6.10
N ILE A 39 -3.07 18.00 6.07
CA ILE A 39 -4.08 18.12 5.01
C ILE A 39 -3.39 18.31 3.64
N VAL A 40 -2.35 19.14 3.57
CA VAL A 40 -1.56 19.37 2.35
C VAL A 40 -0.80 18.11 1.93
N LEU A 41 -0.27 17.33 2.88
CA LEU A 41 0.34 16.03 2.62
C LEU A 41 -0.66 15.07 1.98
N ILE A 42 -1.86 14.92 2.56
CA ILE A 42 -2.94 14.07 2.00
C ILE A 42 -3.29 14.52 0.58
N GLY A 43 -3.44 15.83 0.36
CA GLY A 43 -3.71 16.38 -0.97
C GLY A 43 -2.59 16.08 -1.98
N SER A 44 -1.33 16.13 -1.54
CA SER A 44 -0.16 15.83 -2.38
C SER A 44 -0.06 14.33 -2.72
N VAL A 45 -0.38 13.44 -1.77
CA VAL A 45 -0.47 11.98 -2.01
C VAL A 45 -1.58 11.68 -3.02
N LEU A 46 -2.77 12.24 -2.85
CA LEU A 46 -3.88 12.06 -3.78
C LEU A 46 -3.56 12.58 -5.19
N ALA A 47 -2.87 13.73 -5.27
CA ALA A 47 -2.40 14.27 -6.55
C ALA A 47 -1.35 13.36 -7.21
N ALA A 48 -0.40 12.82 -6.45
CA ALA A 48 0.62 11.90 -6.96
C ALA A 48 -0.02 10.64 -7.55
N VAL A 49 -0.96 10.01 -6.82
CA VAL A 49 -1.69 8.83 -7.31
C VAL A 49 -2.45 9.14 -8.59
N HIS A 50 -3.16 10.27 -8.63
CA HIS A 50 -3.88 10.68 -9.84
C HIS A 50 -2.95 10.86 -11.05
N HIS A 51 -1.82 11.55 -10.89
CA HIS A 51 -0.86 11.72 -11.99
C HIS A 51 -0.26 10.40 -12.44
N ALA A 52 0.02 9.48 -11.50
CA ALA A 52 0.48 8.13 -11.81
C ALA A 52 -0.58 7.34 -12.61
N GLU A 53 -1.86 7.44 -12.26
CA GLU A 53 -2.96 6.85 -13.04
C GLU A 53 -3.02 7.41 -14.47
N VAL A 54 -2.89 8.75 -14.65
CA VAL A 54 -2.89 9.36 -15.99
C VAL A 54 -1.75 8.81 -16.85
N ILE A 55 -0.57 8.64 -16.28
CA ILE A 55 0.58 8.06 -16.98
C ILE A 55 0.34 6.58 -17.26
N ALA A 56 -0.17 5.82 -16.29
CA ALA A 56 -0.49 4.41 -16.43
C ALA A 56 -1.49 4.15 -17.57
N HIS A 57 -2.53 4.98 -17.68
CA HIS A 57 -3.49 4.93 -18.77
C HIS A 57 -2.87 5.19 -20.14
N LYS A 58 -1.84 6.04 -20.23
CA LYS A 58 -1.13 6.30 -21.49
C LYS A 58 -0.22 5.14 -21.87
N VAL A 59 0.47 4.57 -20.90
CA VAL A 59 1.46 3.51 -21.07
C VAL A 59 0.78 2.18 -21.44
N GLY A 60 -0.38 1.90 -20.86
CA GLY A 60 -1.12 0.65 -21.08
C GLY A 60 -0.54 -0.55 -20.33
N GLU A 61 -1.29 -1.66 -20.27
CA GLU A 61 -0.84 -2.89 -19.61
C GLU A 61 0.26 -3.60 -20.43
N PRO A 62 1.29 -4.18 -19.79
CA PRO A 62 1.45 -4.39 -18.34
C PRO A 62 2.09 -3.22 -17.58
N PHE A 63 2.77 -2.33 -18.31
CA PHE A 63 3.65 -1.33 -17.71
C PHE A 63 2.92 -0.22 -16.95
N GLY A 64 1.66 0.06 -17.28
CA GLY A 64 0.82 1.01 -16.55
C GLY A 64 0.61 0.61 -15.09
N THR A 65 0.37 -0.68 -14.82
CA THR A 65 0.26 -1.22 -13.45
C THR A 65 1.56 -1.01 -12.67
N LEU A 66 2.71 -1.21 -13.32
CA LEU A 66 4.03 -0.97 -12.71
C LEU A 66 4.26 0.51 -12.40
N VAL A 67 3.84 1.43 -13.28
CA VAL A 67 3.98 2.88 -13.03
C VAL A 67 3.23 3.30 -11.76
N LEU A 68 1.99 2.84 -11.60
CA LEU A 68 1.19 3.15 -10.42
C LEU A 68 1.82 2.54 -9.15
N ALA A 69 2.16 1.25 -9.21
CA ALA A 69 2.79 0.54 -8.10
C ALA A 69 4.09 1.23 -7.66
N ILE A 70 4.98 1.56 -8.60
CA ILE A 70 6.24 2.25 -8.30
C ILE A 70 5.98 3.61 -7.68
N ALA A 71 5.01 4.40 -8.17
CA ALA A 71 4.71 5.71 -7.59
C ALA A 71 4.26 5.59 -6.13
N VAL A 72 3.37 4.64 -5.82
CA VAL A 72 2.88 4.38 -4.46
C VAL A 72 4.01 3.85 -3.57
N THR A 73 4.81 2.91 -4.07
CA THR A 73 5.98 2.38 -3.34
C THR A 73 7.01 3.47 -3.06
N VAL A 74 7.29 4.38 -4.01
CA VAL A 74 8.22 5.49 -3.77
C VAL A 74 7.74 6.36 -2.63
N ILE A 75 6.43 6.64 -2.54
CA ILE A 75 5.85 7.34 -1.39
C ILE A 75 6.10 6.51 -0.12
N GLU A 76 5.65 5.26 -0.08
CA GLU A 76 5.77 4.37 1.09
C GLU A 76 7.21 4.22 1.59
N VAL A 77 8.13 3.80 0.72
CA VAL A 77 9.55 3.58 1.02
C VAL A 77 10.20 4.88 1.49
N SER A 78 9.90 6.02 0.87
CA SER A 78 10.50 7.29 1.28
C SER A 78 10.05 7.71 2.68
N LEU A 79 8.79 7.42 3.06
CA LEU A 79 8.28 7.64 4.41
C LEU A 79 9.03 6.74 5.41
N ILE A 80 9.13 5.45 5.11
CA ILE A 80 9.83 4.46 5.94
C ILE A 80 11.30 4.87 6.13
N VAL A 81 12.02 5.12 5.04
CA VAL A 81 13.45 5.48 5.07
C VAL A 81 13.67 6.81 5.77
N SER A 82 12.80 7.80 5.57
CA SER A 82 12.92 9.09 6.26
C SER A 82 12.85 8.93 7.78
N LEU A 83 12.01 8.02 8.27
CA LEU A 83 11.88 7.73 9.69
C LEU A 83 13.03 6.86 10.21
N MET A 84 13.48 5.86 9.44
CA MET A 84 14.67 5.07 9.78
C MET A 84 15.92 5.93 9.91
N LEU A 85 16.03 7.00 9.13
CA LEU A 85 17.14 7.97 9.18
C LEU A 85 16.94 9.05 10.25
N SER A 86 15.77 9.11 10.91
CA SER A 86 15.55 10.03 12.01
C SER A 86 16.15 9.45 13.29
N ASN A 87 16.84 10.27 14.09
CA ASN A 87 17.47 9.84 15.35
C ASN A 87 16.45 9.55 16.49
N ALA A 88 15.20 9.28 16.15
CA ALA A 88 14.10 9.16 17.10
C ALA A 88 13.67 7.70 17.22
N GLY A 89 13.92 7.11 18.40
CA GLY A 89 13.44 5.78 18.77
C GLY A 89 14.17 4.58 18.15
N ASP A 90 13.66 3.38 18.46
CA ASP A 90 14.09 2.09 17.89
C ASP A 90 13.43 1.89 16.51
N ALA A 91 13.86 2.69 15.51
CA ALA A 91 13.30 2.66 14.16
C ALA A 91 13.65 1.38 13.36
N THR A 92 14.36 0.43 13.98
CA THR A 92 14.79 -0.84 13.37
C THR A 92 13.62 -1.71 12.91
N THR A 93 12.46 -1.58 13.55
CA THR A 93 11.26 -2.37 13.27
C THR A 93 10.24 -1.65 12.38
N LEU A 94 10.43 -0.35 12.15
CA LEU A 94 9.39 0.47 11.51
C LEU A 94 9.06 -0.01 10.09
N ALA A 95 10.06 -0.43 9.33
CA ALA A 95 9.87 -0.98 7.99
C ALA A 95 8.99 -2.23 8.02
N ARG A 96 9.26 -3.19 8.92
CA ARG A 96 8.43 -4.39 9.05
C ARG A 96 7.04 -4.06 9.55
N ASP A 97 6.91 -3.12 10.49
CA ASP A 97 5.64 -2.77 11.12
C ASP A 97 4.72 -2.07 10.11
N THR A 98 5.29 -1.23 9.23
CA THR A 98 4.56 -0.56 8.15
C THR A 98 4.10 -1.56 7.07
N VAL A 99 4.99 -2.44 6.59
CA VAL A 99 4.62 -3.46 5.58
C VAL A 99 3.59 -4.44 6.15
N PHE A 100 3.76 -4.87 7.41
CA PHE A 100 2.79 -5.73 8.08
C PHE A 100 1.44 -5.03 8.23
N ALA A 101 1.43 -3.77 8.67
CA ALA A 101 0.20 -2.98 8.78
C ALA A 101 -0.51 -2.84 7.43
N ALA A 102 0.22 -2.59 6.35
CA ALA A 102 -0.34 -2.51 5.01
C ALA A 102 -1.03 -3.83 4.60
N ILE A 103 -0.38 -4.98 4.82
CA ILE A 103 -0.98 -6.30 4.55
C ILE A 103 -2.25 -6.49 5.39
N MET A 104 -2.24 -6.14 6.67
CA MET A 104 -3.39 -6.28 7.56
C MET A 104 -4.55 -5.37 7.15
N ILE A 105 -4.27 -4.11 6.76
CA ILE A 105 -5.26 -3.17 6.24
C ILE A 105 -5.86 -3.74 4.95
N ILE A 106 -5.04 -4.22 4.02
CA ILE A 106 -5.56 -4.70 2.74
C ILE A 106 -6.40 -5.97 2.91
N LEU A 107 -5.84 -6.99 3.58
CA LEU A 107 -6.50 -8.30 3.70
C LEU A 107 -7.76 -8.26 4.55
N ASN A 108 -7.81 -7.41 5.57
CA ASN A 108 -8.89 -7.45 6.56
C ASN A 108 -9.79 -6.21 6.48
N PHE A 109 -9.22 -5.01 6.38
CA PHE A 109 -10.03 -3.81 6.27
C PHE A 109 -10.58 -3.61 4.86
N ILE A 110 -9.73 -3.50 3.84
CA ILE A 110 -10.15 -3.18 2.46
C ILE A 110 -11.00 -4.31 1.89
N ILE A 111 -10.49 -5.56 1.92
CA ILE A 111 -11.26 -6.71 1.41
C ILE A 111 -12.54 -6.89 2.23
N GLY A 112 -12.47 -6.85 3.57
CA GLY A 112 -13.65 -6.98 4.44
C GLY A 112 -14.73 -5.94 4.14
N LEU A 113 -14.34 -4.68 3.99
CA LEU A 113 -15.22 -3.57 3.65
C LEU A 113 -15.83 -3.74 2.26
N CYS A 114 -15.06 -4.18 1.27
CA CYS A 114 -15.52 -4.41 -0.09
C CYS A 114 -16.51 -5.58 -0.18
N LEU A 115 -16.21 -6.71 0.49
CA LEU A 115 -17.10 -7.86 0.57
C LEU A 115 -18.42 -7.49 1.28
N LEU A 116 -18.34 -6.78 2.42
CA LEU A 116 -19.52 -6.35 3.17
C LEU A 116 -20.37 -5.37 2.37
N ALA A 117 -19.78 -4.29 1.86
CA ALA A 117 -20.51 -3.27 1.11
C ALA A 117 -21.10 -3.83 -0.20
N GLY A 118 -20.38 -4.76 -0.81
CA GLY A 118 -20.82 -5.55 -1.95
C GLY A 118 -22.06 -6.40 -1.66
N ALA A 119 -21.97 -7.25 -0.64
CA ALA A 119 -23.04 -8.16 -0.23
C ALA A 119 -24.27 -7.42 0.33
N VAL A 120 -24.10 -6.36 1.12
CA VAL A 120 -25.22 -5.58 1.66
C VAL A 120 -26.04 -4.93 0.53
N ARG A 121 -25.38 -4.48 -0.55
CA ARG A 121 -26.05 -3.80 -1.65
C ARG A 121 -26.61 -4.75 -2.69
N HIS A 122 -25.85 -5.80 -3.05
CA HIS A 122 -26.12 -6.66 -4.20
C HIS A 122 -26.48 -8.09 -3.80
N HIS A 123 -26.59 -8.40 -2.51
CA HIS A 123 -26.75 -9.73 -1.90
C HIS A 123 -25.55 -10.66 -2.15
N GLU A 124 -25.25 -10.95 -3.41
CA GLU A 124 -24.12 -11.79 -3.83
C GLU A 124 -23.47 -11.19 -5.09
N GLN A 125 -22.15 -11.07 -5.08
CA GLN A 125 -21.35 -10.71 -6.25
C GLN A 125 -20.37 -11.83 -6.58
N ARG A 126 -20.11 -12.05 -7.87
CA ARG A 126 -19.21 -13.10 -8.35
C ARG A 126 -17.87 -12.54 -8.81
N PHE A 127 -16.84 -13.37 -8.70
CA PHE A 127 -15.49 -13.07 -9.15
C PHE A 127 -14.74 -14.36 -9.52
N THR A 128 -13.65 -14.21 -10.28
CA THR A 128 -12.83 -15.30 -10.78
C THR A 128 -11.86 -15.79 -9.71
N LEU A 129 -12.03 -17.05 -9.30
CA LEU A 129 -11.24 -17.69 -8.25
C LEU A 129 -9.74 -17.78 -8.57
N LYS A 130 -9.40 -18.16 -9.81
CA LYS A 130 -8.03 -18.49 -10.21
C LYS A 130 -7.05 -17.34 -9.97
N GLY A 131 -7.44 -16.10 -10.28
CA GLY A 131 -6.60 -14.93 -10.06
C GLY A 131 -6.42 -14.61 -8.58
N MET A 132 -7.48 -14.76 -7.78
CA MET A 132 -7.45 -14.46 -6.34
C MET A 132 -6.61 -15.46 -5.56
N THR A 133 -6.73 -16.75 -5.86
CA THR A 133 -5.92 -17.79 -5.21
C THR A 133 -4.44 -17.67 -5.59
N ALA A 134 -4.13 -17.35 -6.84
CA ALA A 134 -2.76 -17.08 -7.27
C ALA A 134 -2.16 -15.87 -6.53
N ALA A 135 -2.90 -14.76 -6.43
CA ALA A 135 -2.45 -13.57 -5.71
C ALA A 135 -2.20 -13.84 -4.22
N LEU A 136 -3.13 -14.53 -3.54
CA LEU A 136 -2.96 -14.91 -2.14
C LEU A 136 -1.79 -15.87 -1.92
N GLY A 137 -1.56 -16.82 -2.83
CA GLY A 137 -0.42 -17.74 -2.75
C GLY A 137 0.92 -17.01 -2.83
N VAL A 138 1.05 -16.06 -3.76
CA VAL A 138 2.25 -15.21 -3.87
C VAL A 138 2.41 -14.35 -2.60
N LEU A 139 1.34 -13.72 -2.13
CA LEU A 139 1.38 -12.87 -0.93
C LEU A 139 1.80 -13.67 0.31
N ALA A 140 1.26 -14.88 0.48
CA ALA A 140 1.61 -15.77 1.59
C ALA A 140 3.10 -16.16 1.53
N ALA A 141 3.60 -16.53 0.36
CA ALA A 141 5.02 -16.86 0.18
C ALA A 141 5.91 -15.67 0.54
N MET A 142 5.60 -14.48 0.03
CA MET A 142 6.38 -13.27 0.29
C MET A 142 6.33 -12.85 1.76
N ALA A 143 5.16 -12.89 2.38
CA ALA A 143 4.97 -12.52 3.79
C ALA A 143 5.70 -13.48 4.73
N VAL A 144 5.61 -14.80 4.49
CA VAL A 144 6.32 -15.79 5.29
C VAL A 144 7.84 -15.65 5.11
N LEU A 145 8.31 -15.58 3.87
CA LEU A 145 9.75 -15.49 3.57
C LEU A 145 10.36 -14.17 4.04
N SER A 146 9.61 -13.07 4.06
CA SER A 146 10.17 -11.76 4.43
C SER A 146 9.98 -11.43 5.91
N LEU A 147 8.84 -11.79 6.50
CA LEU A 147 8.44 -11.30 7.83
C LEU A 147 8.45 -12.40 8.91
N ILE A 148 8.28 -13.68 8.56
CA ILE A 148 8.21 -14.78 9.55
C ILE A 148 9.53 -15.52 9.65
N LEU A 149 10.08 -15.92 8.51
CA LEU A 149 11.30 -16.72 8.43
C LEU A 149 12.55 -16.09 9.09
N PRO A 150 12.76 -14.75 9.15
CA PRO A 150 13.93 -14.19 9.86
C PRO A 150 13.98 -14.59 11.34
N ASN A 151 12.84 -14.89 11.97
CA ASN A 151 12.79 -15.33 13.38
C ASN A 151 13.35 -16.74 13.62
N TYR A 152 13.52 -17.53 12.55
CA TYR A 152 13.85 -18.95 12.63
C TYR A 152 15.19 -19.29 11.95
N THR A 153 15.89 -18.30 11.38
CA THR A 153 17.23 -18.50 10.85
C THR A 153 18.29 -18.43 11.95
N SER A 154 19.35 -19.23 11.84
CA SER A 154 20.41 -19.31 12.86
C SER A 154 21.68 -18.50 12.52
N SER A 155 21.70 -17.81 11.37
CA SER A 155 22.89 -17.09 10.88
C SER A 155 23.16 -15.78 11.61
N THR A 156 22.15 -15.21 12.26
CA THR A 156 22.23 -13.96 13.02
C THR A 156 21.34 -14.08 14.25
N SER A 157 21.70 -13.38 15.33
CA SER A 157 20.91 -13.32 16.54
C SER A 157 19.70 -12.41 16.34
N GLY A 158 18.53 -12.82 16.84
CA GLY A 158 17.32 -12.00 16.83
C GLY A 158 16.53 -12.04 15.50
N PRO A 159 15.51 -11.18 15.35
CA PRO A 159 14.55 -11.22 14.25
C PRO A 159 15.11 -10.56 12.95
N THR A 160 16.37 -10.84 12.62
CA THR A 160 17.12 -10.17 11.54
C THR A 160 17.72 -11.18 10.57
N TYR A 161 17.89 -10.75 9.32
CA TYR A 161 18.61 -11.52 8.32
C TYR A 161 20.08 -11.14 8.25
N ALA A 162 20.93 -12.13 8.01
CA ALA A 162 22.29 -11.86 7.56
C ALA A 162 22.25 -11.20 6.17
N ALA A 163 23.26 -10.42 5.80
CA ALA A 163 23.27 -9.66 4.54
C ALA A 163 22.96 -10.51 3.30
N SER A 164 23.50 -11.73 3.22
CA SER A 164 23.23 -12.66 2.11
C SER A 164 21.78 -13.17 2.09
N GLN A 165 21.18 -13.41 3.26
CA GLN A 165 19.78 -13.83 3.40
C GLN A 165 18.84 -12.68 3.06
N LEU A 166 19.14 -11.47 3.53
CA LEU A 166 18.38 -10.26 3.22
C LEU A 166 18.38 -10.00 1.72
N MET A 167 19.54 -10.15 1.07
CA MET A 167 19.63 -9.98 -0.38
C MET A 167 18.89 -11.07 -1.14
N PHE A 168 18.98 -12.32 -0.69
CA PHE A 168 18.21 -13.42 -1.26
C PHE A 168 16.70 -13.15 -1.20
N VAL A 169 16.17 -12.76 -0.04
CA VAL A 169 14.74 -12.48 0.16
C VAL A 169 14.28 -11.29 -0.69
N ALA A 170 15.09 -10.25 -0.81
CA ALA A 170 14.81 -9.12 -1.68
C ALA A 170 14.72 -9.54 -3.16
N VAL A 171 15.66 -10.35 -3.65
CA VAL A 171 15.62 -10.86 -5.04
C VAL A 171 14.41 -11.76 -5.27
N VAL A 172 14.15 -12.72 -4.37
CA VAL A 172 12.99 -13.62 -4.49
C VAL A 172 11.68 -12.86 -4.45
N SER A 173 11.57 -11.82 -3.61
CA SER A 173 10.39 -10.96 -3.55
C SER A 173 10.13 -10.26 -4.88
N LEU A 174 11.19 -9.71 -5.49
CA LEU A 174 11.08 -9.06 -6.79
C LEU A 174 10.70 -10.06 -7.91
N ILE A 175 11.24 -11.28 -7.87
CA ILE A 175 10.88 -12.35 -8.82
C ILE A 175 9.41 -12.74 -8.67
N LEU A 176 8.94 -12.93 -7.44
CA LEU A 176 7.55 -13.29 -7.15
C LEU A 176 6.58 -12.19 -7.61
N TYR A 177 6.86 -10.93 -7.28
CA TYR A 177 6.06 -9.79 -7.72
C TYR A 177 6.08 -9.62 -9.25
N GLY A 178 7.26 -9.66 -9.87
CA GLY A 178 7.41 -9.55 -11.32
C GLY A 178 6.68 -10.67 -12.08
N THR A 179 6.75 -11.90 -11.56
CA THR A 179 6.00 -13.05 -12.10
C THR A 179 4.50 -12.84 -11.97
N PHE A 180 4.03 -12.38 -10.81
CA PHE A 180 2.63 -12.06 -10.59
C PHE A 180 2.13 -11.00 -11.59
N VAL A 181 2.86 -9.89 -11.76
CA VAL A 181 2.51 -8.83 -12.71
C VAL A 181 2.42 -9.40 -14.12
N LEU A 182 3.40 -10.19 -14.57
CA LEU A 182 3.40 -10.82 -15.90
C LEU A 182 2.20 -11.75 -16.11
N VAL A 183 1.84 -12.52 -15.09
CA VAL A 183 0.67 -13.41 -15.12
C VAL A 183 -0.62 -12.60 -15.19
N GLN A 184 -0.75 -11.56 -14.37
CA GLN A 184 -1.93 -10.71 -14.26
C GLN A 184 -2.23 -9.92 -15.54
N THR A 185 -1.19 -9.50 -16.25
CA THR A 185 -1.31 -8.52 -17.35
C THR A 185 -1.09 -9.11 -18.74
N VAL A 186 -0.36 -10.22 -18.85
CA VAL A 186 0.00 -10.82 -20.16
C VAL A 186 -0.44 -12.27 -20.26
N ARG A 187 0.10 -13.15 -19.41
CA ARG A 187 0.02 -14.61 -19.63
C ARG A 187 -1.33 -15.23 -19.29
N HIS A 188 -1.97 -14.79 -18.20
CA HIS A 188 -3.26 -15.31 -17.73
C HIS A 188 -4.18 -14.16 -17.31
N ARG A 189 -4.22 -13.11 -18.14
CA ARG A 189 -5.00 -11.88 -17.89
C ARG A 189 -6.49 -12.18 -17.69
N ASP A 190 -7.00 -13.19 -18.40
CA ASP A 190 -8.36 -13.71 -18.28
C ASP A 190 -8.73 -14.14 -16.85
N TYR A 191 -7.76 -14.52 -16.02
CA TYR A 191 -8.02 -14.87 -14.61
C TYR A 191 -8.37 -13.67 -13.74
N PHE A 192 -8.09 -12.45 -14.22
CA PHE A 192 -8.26 -11.20 -13.48
C PHE A 192 -9.32 -10.30 -14.12
N LEU A 193 -9.81 -10.60 -15.31
CA LEU A 193 -10.89 -9.83 -15.93
C LEU A 193 -12.27 -10.23 -15.34
N PRO A 194 -13.21 -9.27 -15.17
CA PRO A 194 -14.58 -9.58 -14.80
C PRO A 194 -15.22 -10.57 -15.80
N SER A 195 -16.05 -11.50 -15.30
CA SER A 195 -16.69 -12.53 -16.14
C SER A 195 -17.80 -11.99 -17.06
N THR A 196 -18.30 -10.79 -16.81
CA THR A 196 -19.24 -10.09 -17.69
C THR A 196 -18.47 -9.12 -18.57
N ASP A 197 -18.76 -9.19 -19.86
CA ASP A 197 -18.23 -8.37 -20.97
C ASP A 197 -18.68 -6.90 -20.83
N ASP A 198 -18.40 -6.28 -19.67
CA ASP A 198 -18.42 -4.83 -19.49
C ASP A 198 -17.29 -4.31 -20.39
N LYS A 199 -17.62 -4.13 -21.67
CA LYS A 199 -16.89 -3.29 -22.62
C LYS A 199 -17.01 -1.86 -22.14
N ASP A 200 -16.41 -1.58 -20.99
CA ASP A 200 -16.39 -0.26 -20.42
C ASP A 200 -15.47 0.59 -21.28
N ASP A 201 -16.08 1.57 -21.96
CA ASP A 201 -15.51 2.81 -22.47
C ASP A 201 -14.02 2.96 -22.13
N HIS A 202 -13.14 2.39 -22.95
CA HIS A 202 -11.74 2.79 -22.93
C HIS A 202 -11.72 4.24 -23.41
N ALA A 203 -11.81 5.16 -22.45
CA ALA A 203 -11.57 6.57 -22.69
C ALA A 203 -10.25 6.67 -23.47
N ALA A 204 -10.27 7.46 -24.56
CA ALA A 204 -9.11 7.60 -25.42
C ALA A 204 -7.86 7.96 -24.56
N PRO A 205 -6.71 7.34 -24.83
CA PRO A 205 -5.51 7.57 -24.03
C PRO A 205 -5.17 9.06 -24.04
N PRO A 206 -4.68 9.61 -22.92
CA PRO A 206 -4.48 11.06 -22.80
C PRO A 206 -3.49 11.59 -23.84
N SER A 207 -3.60 12.88 -24.16
CA SER A 207 -2.71 13.54 -25.11
C SER A 207 -1.26 13.51 -24.60
N ARG A 208 -0.28 13.51 -25.52
CA ARG A 208 1.15 13.50 -25.14
C ARG A 208 1.53 14.68 -24.24
N ARG A 209 0.90 15.84 -24.45
CA ARG A 209 1.09 17.04 -23.61
C ARG A 209 0.55 16.82 -22.19
N ALA A 210 -0.66 16.28 -22.06
CA ALA A 210 -1.25 15.99 -20.76
C ALA A 210 -0.41 14.95 -19.98
N THR A 211 0.07 13.90 -20.65
CA THR A 211 0.97 12.92 -20.02
C THR A 211 2.30 13.54 -19.60
N GLY A 212 2.89 14.41 -20.41
CA GLY A 212 4.13 15.11 -20.06
C GLY A 212 3.97 16.02 -18.84
N ILE A 213 2.85 16.75 -18.74
CA ILE A 213 2.52 17.58 -17.58
C ILE A 213 2.28 16.70 -16.35
N ALA A 214 1.52 15.61 -16.48
CA ALA A 214 1.27 14.66 -15.40
C ALA A 214 2.59 14.05 -14.87
N PHE A 215 3.52 13.70 -15.76
CA PHE A 215 4.84 13.19 -15.38
C PHE A 215 5.65 14.21 -14.57
N ALA A 216 5.75 15.46 -15.05
CA ALA A 216 6.44 16.52 -14.30
C ALA A 216 5.75 16.79 -12.96
N ALA A 217 4.42 16.86 -12.93
CA ALA A 217 3.64 17.07 -11.73
C ALA A 217 3.76 15.90 -10.73
N LEU A 218 3.85 14.66 -11.21
CA LEU A 218 4.13 13.48 -10.39
C LEU A 218 5.47 13.62 -9.67
N LEU A 219 6.54 14.01 -10.37
CA LEU A 219 7.86 14.21 -9.74
C LEU A 219 7.80 15.29 -8.64
N VAL A 220 7.12 16.40 -8.90
CA VAL A 220 6.91 17.46 -7.91
C VAL A 220 6.09 16.96 -6.72
N ALA A 221 5.04 16.18 -6.98
CA ALA A 221 4.20 15.59 -5.94
C ALA A 221 5.00 14.62 -5.05
N LEU A 222 5.81 13.74 -5.64
CA LEU A 222 6.68 12.84 -4.91
C LEU A 222 7.66 13.61 -4.01
N VAL A 223 8.38 14.61 -4.56
CA VAL A 223 9.30 15.44 -3.76
C VAL A 223 8.56 16.14 -2.62
N SER A 224 7.40 16.73 -2.90
CA SER A 224 6.57 17.40 -1.89
C SER A 224 6.15 16.45 -0.77
N VAL A 225 5.65 15.25 -1.11
CA VAL A 225 5.23 14.22 -0.15
C VAL A 225 6.39 13.79 0.74
N VAL A 226 7.54 13.48 0.14
CA VAL A 226 8.74 13.03 0.89
C VAL A 226 9.20 14.09 1.89
N LEU A 227 9.32 15.34 1.44
CA LEU A 227 9.81 16.44 2.28
C LEU A 227 8.79 16.82 3.38
N LEU A 228 7.49 16.85 3.06
CA LEU A 228 6.44 17.13 4.05
C LEU A 228 6.42 16.05 5.12
N ALA A 229 6.48 14.80 4.72
CA ALA A 229 6.44 13.71 5.67
C ALA A 229 7.68 13.63 6.53
N LYS A 230 8.88 13.90 5.98
CA LYS A 230 10.09 14.08 6.79
C LYS A 230 9.92 15.16 7.85
N THR A 231 9.23 16.24 7.51
CA THR A 231 8.96 17.35 8.44
C THR A 231 7.92 16.98 9.50
N LEU A 232 6.93 16.16 9.14
CA LEU A 232 5.83 15.75 10.02
C LEU A 232 6.14 14.53 10.88
N SER A 233 7.11 13.71 10.48
CA SER A 233 7.46 12.44 11.13
C SER A 233 7.73 12.58 12.64
N PRO A 234 8.56 13.55 13.11
CA PRO A 234 8.79 13.73 14.55
C PRO A 234 7.51 14.13 15.31
N THR A 235 6.61 14.86 14.65
CA THR A 235 5.34 15.27 15.25
C THR A 235 4.36 14.11 15.36
N ILE A 236 4.31 13.23 14.36
CA ILE A 236 3.49 12.00 14.39
C ILE A 236 3.99 11.10 15.53
N GLU A 237 5.30 10.91 15.64
CA GLU A 237 5.91 10.11 16.70
C GLU A 237 5.61 10.69 18.08
N ALA A 238 5.85 11.98 18.28
CA ALA A 238 5.56 12.66 19.55
C ALA A 238 4.07 12.61 19.91
N ALA A 239 3.16 12.67 18.92
CA ALA A 239 1.73 12.54 19.16
C ALA A 239 1.34 11.12 19.58
N VAL A 240 1.92 10.08 18.95
CA VAL A 240 1.70 8.68 19.29
C VAL A 240 2.21 8.40 20.70
N LEU A 241 3.46 8.76 20.99
CA LEU A 241 4.06 8.57 22.31
C LEU A 241 3.35 9.40 23.40
N GLY A 242 2.97 10.64 23.08
CA GLY A 242 2.22 11.52 23.98
C GLY A 242 0.81 11.02 24.29
N ALA A 243 0.21 10.22 23.40
CA ALA A 243 -1.04 9.51 23.64
C ALA A 243 -0.85 8.19 24.42
N GLY A 244 0.38 7.83 24.81
CA GLY A 244 0.70 6.57 25.47
C GLY A 244 0.65 5.35 24.55
N LEU A 245 0.71 5.57 23.22
CA LEU A 245 0.59 4.51 22.23
C LEU A 245 1.97 3.96 21.81
N PRO A 246 2.07 2.67 21.42
CA PRO A 246 3.32 2.09 20.93
C PRO A 246 3.76 2.67 19.57
N LEU A 247 5.07 2.69 19.30
CA LEU A 247 5.64 3.15 18.02
C LEU A 247 5.15 2.35 16.80
N THR A 248 4.72 1.10 16.98
CA THR A 248 4.09 0.29 15.92
C THR A 248 2.86 0.98 15.31
N VAL A 249 2.16 1.83 16.06
CA VAL A 249 1.03 2.62 15.58
C VAL A 249 1.47 3.63 14.50
N VAL A 250 2.71 4.12 14.54
CA VAL A 250 3.25 5.01 13.49
C VAL A 250 3.24 4.28 12.13
N GLY A 251 3.66 3.02 12.10
CA GLY A 251 3.60 2.18 10.89
C GLY A 251 2.18 2.01 10.37
N VAL A 252 1.19 1.83 11.27
CA VAL A 252 -0.23 1.76 10.90
C VAL A 252 -0.74 3.06 10.27
N VAL A 253 -0.38 4.21 10.85
CA VAL A 253 -0.77 5.53 10.34
C VAL A 253 -0.19 5.76 8.94
N ILE A 254 1.09 5.41 8.74
CA ILE A 254 1.76 5.53 7.44
C ILE A 254 1.09 4.63 6.40
N ALA A 255 0.91 3.35 6.70
CA ALA A 255 0.26 2.41 5.80
C ALA A 255 -1.16 2.88 5.44
N ALA A 256 -1.95 3.34 6.41
CA ALA A 256 -3.30 3.85 6.19
C ALA A 256 -3.30 5.11 5.29
N LEU A 257 -2.35 6.03 5.48
CA LEU A 257 -2.22 7.23 4.65
C LEU A 257 -1.94 6.87 3.19
N VAL A 258 -0.98 5.97 2.96
CA VAL A 258 -0.55 5.55 1.62
C VAL A 258 -1.67 4.78 0.91
N LEU A 259 -2.35 3.89 1.62
CA LEU A 259 -3.40 3.03 1.06
C LEU A 259 -4.79 3.70 0.96
N ALA A 260 -4.97 4.90 1.51
CA ALA A 260 -6.26 5.59 1.51
C ALA A 260 -6.88 5.78 0.10
N PRO A 261 -6.12 6.21 -0.93
CA PRO A 261 -6.67 6.39 -2.28
C PRO A 261 -7.17 5.08 -2.88
N GLU A 262 -6.40 4.01 -2.73
CA GLU A 262 -6.73 2.67 -3.24
C GLU A 262 -7.89 2.05 -2.47
N SER A 263 -7.95 2.22 -1.15
CA SER A 263 -9.07 1.78 -0.31
C SER A 263 -10.39 2.37 -0.81
N LEU A 264 -10.38 3.68 -1.13
CA LEU A 264 -11.55 4.38 -1.65
C LEU A 264 -11.94 3.90 -3.06
N ALA A 265 -10.96 3.67 -3.93
CA ALA A 265 -11.18 3.16 -5.29
C ALA A 265 -11.73 1.72 -5.29
N ALA A 266 -11.18 0.85 -4.45
CA ALA A 266 -11.66 -0.52 -4.26
C ALA A 266 -13.11 -0.52 -3.76
N TYR A 267 -13.39 0.22 -2.67
CA TYR A 267 -14.73 0.36 -2.11
C TYR A 267 -15.76 0.86 -3.13
N LYS A 268 -15.42 1.91 -3.90
CA LYS A 268 -16.28 2.43 -4.96
C LYS A 268 -16.56 1.38 -6.04
N SER A 269 -15.56 0.59 -6.42
CA SER A 269 -15.68 -0.47 -7.42
C SER A 269 -16.59 -1.59 -6.93
N ALA A 270 -16.40 -2.06 -5.69
CA ALA A 270 -17.27 -3.06 -5.07
C ALA A 270 -18.74 -2.61 -5.04
N ARG A 271 -19.00 -1.36 -4.62
CA ARG A 271 -20.35 -0.77 -4.60
C ARG A 271 -21.00 -0.66 -5.98
N ARG A 272 -20.21 -0.52 -7.05
CA ARG A 272 -20.68 -0.43 -8.44
C ARG A 272 -20.83 -1.79 -9.11
N ASN A 273 -20.92 -2.85 -8.32
CA ASN A 273 -21.00 -4.23 -8.78
C ASN A 273 -19.74 -4.77 -9.49
N ARG A 274 -18.57 -4.14 -9.27
CA ARG A 274 -17.29 -4.52 -9.90
C ARG A 274 -16.30 -5.07 -8.87
N LEU A 275 -16.70 -6.16 -8.22
CA LEU A 275 -15.89 -6.76 -7.16
C LEU A 275 -14.56 -7.31 -7.66
N GLN A 276 -14.53 -7.95 -8.86
CA GLN A 276 -13.26 -8.42 -9.43
C GLN A 276 -12.23 -7.29 -9.52
N THR A 277 -12.62 -6.12 -10.04
CA THR A 277 -11.77 -4.93 -10.11
C THR A 277 -11.33 -4.47 -8.71
N SER A 278 -12.26 -4.46 -7.76
CA SER A 278 -11.96 -4.11 -6.36
C SER A 278 -10.90 -5.04 -5.74
N LEU A 279 -11.05 -6.35 -5.91
CA LEU A 279 -10.14 -7.34 -5.34
C LEU A 279 -8.78 -7.35 -6.05
N ASN A 280 -8.76 -7.17 -7.37
CA ASN A 280 -7.51 -7.00 -8.12
C ASN A 280 -6.72 -5.80 -7.64
N LEU A 281 -7.40 -4.67 -7.37
CA LEU A 281 -6.75 -3.46 -6.87
C LEU A 281 -6.19 -3.70 -5.47
N ALA A 282 -6.98 -4.29 -4.56
CA ALA A 282 -6.55 -4.58 -3.21
C ALA A 282 -5.37 -5.57 -3.17
N LEU A 283 -5.50 -6.75 -3.78
CA LEU A 283 -4.44 -7.76 -3.75
C LEU A 283 -3.20 -7.35 -4.57
N GLY A 284 -3.40 -6.64 -5.69
CA GLY A 284 -2.29 -6.07 -6.46
C GLY A 284 -1.49 -5.06 -5.65
N SER A 285 -2.16 -4.22 -4.87
CA SER A 285 -1.54 -3.29 -3.92
C SER A 285 -0.75 -4.04 -2.85
N ALA A 286 -1.34 -5.07 -2.20
CA ALA A 286 -0.62 -5.83 -1.16
C ALA A 286 0.66 -6.47 -1.69
N LEU A 287 0.60 -7.04 -2.90
CA LEU A 287 1.74 -7.65 -3.57
C LEU A 287 2.79 -6.61 -3.97
N ALA A 288 2.38 -5.43 -4.44
CA ALA A 288 3.29 -4.33 -4.75
C ALA A 288 3.99 -3.79 -3.50
N THR A 289 3.24 -3.55 -2.42
CA THR A 289 3.77 -3.11 -1.13
C THR A 289 4.86 -4.06 -0.67
N ILE A 290 4.57 -5.35 -0.44
CA ILE A 290 5.61 -6.25 0.06
C ILE A 290 6.71 -6.49 -0.99
N GLY A 291 6.35 -6.63 -2.27
CA GLY A 291 7.28 -7.02 -3.33
C GLY A 291 8.20 -5.95 -3.84
N LEU A 292 7.90 -4.68 -3.60
CA LEU A 292 8.77 -3.56 -3.96
C LEU A 292 9.36 -2.89 -2.71
N THR A 293 8.65 -2.85 -1.57
CA THR A 293 9.15 -2.21 -0.35
C THR A 293 10.22 -3.04 0.35
N ILE A 294 10.07 -4.36 0.48
CA ILE A 294 11.11 -5.20 1.11
C ILE A 294 12.44 -5.13 0.36
N PRO A 295 12.49 -5.27 -0.99
CA PRO A 295 13.75 -5.09 -1.71
C PRO A 295 14.33 -3.69 -1.60
N SER A 296 13.49 -2.66 -1.65
CA SER A 296 13.95 -1.27 -1.56
C SER A 296 14.59 -0.96 -0.22
N VAL A 297 13.92 -1.34 0.88
CA VAL A 297 14.45 -1.12 2.23
C VAL A 297 15.67 -2.01 2.50
N ALA A 298 15.72 -3.24 1.98
CA ALA A 298 16.90 -4.09 2.04
C ALA A 298 18.13 -3.43 1.39
N ILE A 299 17.97 -2.87 0.19
CA ILE A 299 19.04 -2.14 -0.50
C ILE A 299 19.51 -0.94 0.32
N VAL A 300 18.57 -0.14 0.84
CA VAL A 300 18.91 1.03 1.66
C VAL A 300 19.64 0.62 2.94
N SER A 301 19.18 -0.43 3.62
CA SER A 301 19.81 -0.98 4.82
C SER A 301 21.24 -1.43 4.55
N LEU A 302 21.49 -2.16 3.46
CA LEU A 302 22.82 -2.65 3.09
C LEU A 302 23.78 -1.53 2.64
N VAL A 303 23.27 -0.50 1.96
CA VAL A 303 24.11 0.62 1.47
C VAL A 303 24.46 1.60 2.58
N LEU A 304 23.53 1.83 3.53
CA LEU A 304 23.69 2.79 4.61
C LEU A 304 24.07 2.15 5.96
N ASP A 305 24.31 0.84 5.98
CA ASP A 305 24.57 0.04 7.20
C ASP A 305 23.52 0.29 8.30
N LEU A 306 22.24 0.41 7.91
CA LEU A 306 21.15 0.63 8.86
C LEU A 306 20.65 -0.73 9.41
N PRO A 307 20.57 -0.91 10.74
CA PRO A 307 20.01 -2.11 11.32
C PRO A 307 18.51 -2.22 11.00
N ILE A 308 18.11 -3.36 10.44
CA ILE A 308 16.70 -3.65 10.15
C ILE A 308 16.28 -5.01 10.70
N ALA A 309 15.21 -4.99 11.49
CA ALA A 309 14.53 -6.18 11.97
C ALA A 309 13.29 -6.41 11.11
N LEU A 310 13.30 -7.47 10.30
CA LEU A 310 12.15 -7.84 9.47
C LEU A 310 11.21 -8.84 10.17
N GLY A 311 11.73 -9.64 11.09
CA GLY A 311 10.97 -10.68 11.78
C GLY A 311 9.86 -10.07 12.64
N ILE A 312 8.59 -10.41 12.39
CA ILE A 312 7.45 -9.95 13.20
C ILE A 312 7.29 -10.81 14.46
N ASP A 313 6.71 -10.27 15.52
CA ASP A 313 6.52 -10.97 16.79
C ASP A 313 5.43 -12.07 16.73
N ALA A 314 5.34 -12.91 17.76
CA ALA A 314 4.45 -14.07 17.78
C ALA A 314 2.95 -13.72 17.62
N LYS A 315 2.51 -12.60 18.20
CA LYS A 315 1.13 -12.13 18.03
C LYS A 315 0.89 -11.72 16.58
N SER A 316 1.79 -10.94 16.00
CA SER A 316 1.72 -10.52 14.59
C SER A 316 1.76 -11.71 13.63
N MET A 317 2.61 -12.72 13.89
CA MET A 317 2.64 -13.97 13.13
C MET A 317 1.28 -14.69 13.17
N THR A 318 0.65 -14.75 14.35
CA THR A 318 -0.64 -15.42 14.54
C THR A 318 -1.76 -14.70 13.78
N LEU A 319 -1.80 -13.37 13.86
CA LEU A 319 -2.77 -12.55 13.13
C LEU A 319 -2.57 -12.63 11.61
N LEU A 320 -1.32 -12.64 11.15
CA LEU A 320 -1.00 -12.81 9.73
C LEU A 320 -1.47 -14.17 9.21
N ALA A 321 -1.16 -15.25 9.95
CA ALA A 321 -1.58 -16.60 9.59
C ALA A 321 -3.11 -16.73 9.55
N LEU A 322 -3.81 -16.20 10.56
CA LEU A 322 -5.26 -16.14 10.58
C LEU A 322 -5.81 -15.37 9.37
N SER A 323 -5.23 -14.21 9.06
CA SER A 323 -5.67 -13.37 7.94
C SER A 323 -5.51 -14.05 6.59
N LEU A 324 -4.35 -14.69 6.34
CA LEU A 324 -4.09 -15.43 5.11
C LEU A 324 -5.01 -16.65 4.98
N PHE A 325 -5.24 -17.36 6.07
CA PHE A 325 -6.15 -18.51 6.11
C PHE A 325 -7.60 -18.08 5.81
N VAL A 326 -8.10 -17.07 6.52
CA VAL A 326 -9.48 -16.56 6.33
C VAL A 326 -9.65 -15.91 4.95
N ALA A 327 -8.65 -15.20 4.43
CA ALA A 327 -8.69 -14.67 3.07
C ALA A 327 -8.80 -15.81 2.04
N THR A 328 -8.05 -16.89 2.23
CA THR A 328 -8.10 -18.07 1.35
C THR A 328 -9.47 -18.73 1.36
N LEU A 329 -10.06 -18.92 2.55
CA LEU A 329 -11.41 -19.48 2.69
C LEU A 329 -12.48 -18.57 2.10
N SER A 330 -12.40 -17.26 2.38
CA SER A 330 -13.38 -16.28 1.94
C SER A 330 -13.36 -16.13 0.43
N LEU A 331 -12.16 -15.92 -0.14
CA LEU A 331 -12.00 -15.73 -1.57
C LEU A 331 -12.12 -17.05 -2.34
N GLY A 332 -11.94 -18.21 -1.71
CA GLY A 332 -12.08 -19.54 -2.33
C GLY A 332 -13.51 -19.91 -2.75
N THR A 333 -14.52 -19.15 -2.32
CA THR A 333 -15.93 -19.38 -2.66
C THR A 333 -16.36 -18.74 -4.00
N GLY A 334 -15.63 -17.73 -4.47
CA GLY A 334 -15.92 -17.02 -5.73
C GLY A 334 -17.14 -16.11 -5.65
N ARG A 335 -17.67 -15.91 -4.44
CA ARG A 335 -18.89 -15.16 -4.15
C ARG A 335 -18.71 -14.31 -2.90
N THR A 336 -19.37 -13.15 -2.85
CA THR A 336 -19.39 -12.34 -1.62
C THR A 336 -20.40 -12.87 -0.63
N THR A 337 -20.06 -12.80 0.67
CA THR A 337 -21.04 -12.94 1.74
C THR A 337 -20.83 -11.86 2.79
N VAL A 338 -21.93 -11.43 3.43
CA VAL A 338 -21.89 -10.50 4.56
C VAL A 338 -21.01 -11.06 5.68
N LEU A 339 -21.14 -12.36 5.97
CA LEU A 339 -20.39 -13.03 7.03
C LEU A 339 -18.87 -12.93 6.80
N GLN A 340 -18.38 -13.24 5.60
CA GLN A 340 -16.95 -13.12 5.29
C GLN A 340 -16.45 -11.67 5.44
N GLY A 341 -17.24 -10.69 4.98
CA GLY A 341 -16.91 -9.28 5.16
C GLY A 341 -16.77 -8.89 6.63
N VAL A 342 -17.73 -9.30 7.46
CA VAL A 342 -17.69 -9.05 8.91
C VAL A 342 -16.52 -9.75 9.58
N VAL A 343 -16.24 -11.02 9.24
CA VAL A 343 -15.10 -11.78 9.82
C VAL A 343 -13.78 -11.04 9.56
N HIS A 344 -13.54 -10.60 8.32
CA HIS A 344 -12.36 -9.81 8.00
C HIS A 344 -12.28 -8.50 8.80
N LEU A 345 -13.39 -7.75 8.92
CA LEU A 345 -13.40 -6.51 9.70
C LEU A 345 -13.17 -6.75 11.21
N VAL A 346 -13.64 -7.86 11.76
CA VAL A 346 -13.37 -8.25 13.16
C VAL A 346 -11.90 -8.60 13.35
N ILE A 347 -11.27 -9.31 12.42
CA ILE A 347 -9.83 -9.58 12.47
C ILE A 347 -9.04 -8.27 12.42
N PHE A 348 -9.46 -7.31 11.56
CA PHE A 348 -8.83 -5.99 11.52
C PHE A 348 -9.00 -5.22 12.84
N ALA A 349 -10.20 -5.25 13.43
CA ALA A 349 -10.46 -4.62 14.72
C ALA A 349 -9.61 -5.25 15.85
N ALA A 350 -9.47 -6.57 15.86
CA ALA A 350 -8.60 -7.28 16.80
C ALA A 350 -7.13 -6.90 16.61
N TYR A 351 -6.66 -6.78 15.36
CA TYR A 351 -5.33 -6.29 15.04
C TYR A 351 -5.10 -4.87 15.56
N LEU A 352 -6.00 -3.93 15.29
CA LEU A 352 -5.88 -2.55 15.75
C LEU A 352 -5.90 -2.46 17.28
N PHE A 353 -6.85 -3.16 17.92
CA PHE A 353 -6.96 -3.22 19.38
C PHE A 353 -5.68 -3.75 20.01
N THR A 354 -5.17 -4.88 19.53
CA THR A 354 -3.92 -5.47 20.05
C THR A 354 -2.66 -4.75 19.60
N THR A 355 -2.74 -3.78 18.69
CA THR A 355 -1.61 -2.88 18.38
C THR A 355 -1.57 -1.69 19.35
N VAL A 356 -2.75 -1.17 19.69
CA VAL A 356 -2.93 -0.06 20.64
C VAL A 356 -2.78 -0.51 22.09
N VAL A 357 -3.31 -1.69 22.41
CA VAL A 357 -3.26 -2.35 23.73
C VAL A 357 -2.49 -3.67 23.55
N PRO A 358 -1.14 -3.61 23.57
CA PRO A 358 -0.26 -4.69 23.09
C PRO A 358 -0.31 -6.02 23.82
#